data_AF-A0A546XRC5-F1
#
_entry.id   AF-A0A546XRC5-F1
#
_cell.length_a   1.000
_cell.length_b   1.000
_cell.length_c   1.000
_cell.angle_alpha   90.00
_cell.angle_beta   90.00
_cell.angle_gamma   90.00
#
_symmetry.space_group_name_H-M   'P 1'
#
loop_
_entity.id
_entity.type
_entity.pdbx_description
1 polymer ?
#
loop_
_entity_poly.entity_id
_entity_poly.type
_entity_poly.pdbx_seq_one_letter_code
_entity_poly.pdbx_strand_id
1 'polypeptide(L)'
;MAATPIHYAQLSRMEGARRQTQRQLELIDCQVLRRITSILPQLARRQTGYRRGKAPDTGSFLERYRNNLAALTAERQPEFDALTRKLARQDAAIAAFRKRFEHVGDAAQPRAEV
;
A
#
# COMPACT_ATOMS: atom_id res chain seq x y z
N MET A 1 25.21 -12.98 28.11
CA MET A 1 23.93 -13.63 27.71
C MET A 1 22.77 -12.61 27.67
N ALA A 2 22.89 -11.49 26.95
CA ALA A 2 21.82 -10.44 26.89
C ALA A 2 21.57 -9.84 25.49
N ALA A 3 22.33 -10.26 24.47
CA ALA A 3 22.25 -9.68 23.13
C ALA A 3 20.99 -10.12 22.37
N THR A 4 20.55 -11.36 22.53
CA THR A 4 19.38 -11.94 21.83
C THR A 4 18.07 -11.17 22.07
N PRO A 5 17.62 -10.83 23.30
CA PRO A 5 16.35 -10.14 23.52
C PRO A 5 16.31 -8.72 22.92
N ILE A 6 17.45 -8.03 22.87
CA ILE A 6 17.55 -6.68 22.30
C ILE A 6 17.35 -6.72 20.77
N HIS A 7 17.92 -7.73 20.09
CA HIS A 7 17.74 -7.92 18.65
C HIS A 7 16.29 -8.25 18.27
N TYR A 8 15.61 -9.08 19.06
CA TYR A 8 14.18 -9.35 18.86
C TYR A 8 13.31 -8.11 19.06
N ALA A 9 13.57 -7.31 20.10
CA ALA A 9 12.86 -6.07 20.33
C ALA A 9 13.06 -5.06 19.18
N GLN A 10 14.29 -4.96 18.65
CA GLN A 10 14.61 -4.10 17.52
C GLN A 10 13.94 -4.58 16.22
N LEU A 11 13.98 -5.88 15.92
CA LEU A 11 13.30 -6.46 14.77
C LEU A 11 11.79 -6.22 14.84
N SER A 12 11.17 -6.45 16.00
CA SER A 12 9.75 -6.21 16.22
C SER A 12 9.35 -4.74 15.96
N ARG A 13 10.20 -3.78 16.37
CA ARG A 13 10.01 -2.36 16.05
C ARG A 13 10.09 -2.06 14.55
N MET A 14 11.06 -2.66 13.85
CA MET A 14 11.21 -2.49 12.40
C MET A 14 10.00 -3.05 11.64
N GLU A 15 9.53 -4.24 12.03
CA GLU A 15 8.32 -4.85 11.46
C GLU A 15 7.04 -4.06 11.79
N GLY A 16 6.97 -3.45 12.97
CA GLY A 16 5.90 -2.52 13.33
C GLY A 16 5.85 -1.31 12.41
N ALA A 17 7.00 -0.69 12.13
CA ALA A 17 7.10 0.44 11.20
C ALA A 17 6.75 0.07 9.75
N ARG A 18 7.09 -1.15 9.32
CA ARG A 18 6.68 -1.73 8.04
C ARG A 18 5.16 -1.89 7.96
N ARG A 19 4.55 -2.55 8.95
CA ARG A 19 3.08 -2.73 9.03
C ARG A 19 2.33 -1.41 9.03
N GLN A 20 2.87 -0.39 9.71
CA GLN A 20 2.29 0.96 9.69
C GLN A 20 2.30 1.57 8.29
N THR A 21 3.41 1.45 7.56
CA THR A 21 3.54 1.97 6.18
C THR A 21 2.61 1.20 5.23
N GLN A 22 2.47 -0.11 5.41
CA GLN A 22 1.51 -0.93 4.67
C GLN A 22 0.05 -0.53 4.95
N ARG A 23 -0.33 -0.28 6.20
CA ARG A 23 -1.66 0.26 6.55
C ARG A 23 -1.92 1.62 5.92
N GLN A 24 -0.90 2.47 5.80
CA GLN A 24 -1.05 3.77 5.12
C GLN A 24 -1.40 3.60 3.64
N LEU A 25 -0.79 2.63 2.95
CA LEU A 25 -1.16 2.28 1.57
C LEU A 25 -2.62 1.78 1.48
N GLU A 26 -3.01 0.85 2.36
CA GLU A 26 -4.38 0.32 2.40
C GLU A 26 -5.42 1.43 2.64
N LEU A 27 -5.11 2.41 3.50
CA LEU A 27 -5.97 3.56 3.75
C LEU A 27 -6.11 4.46 2.51
N ILE A 28 -5.03 4.68 1.76
CA ILE A 28 -5.06 5.45 0.51
C ILE A 28 -5.95 4.73 -0.52
N ASP A 29 -5.77 3.41 -0.68
CA ASP A 29 -6.59 2.61 -1.60
C ASP A 29 -8.08 2.68 -1.23
N CYS A 30 -8.40 2.58 0.06
CA CYS A 30 -9.76 2.73 0.55
C CYS A 30 -10.32 4.13 0.31
N GLN A 31 -9.52 5.19 0.44
CA GLN A 31 -9.94 6.57 0.15
C GLN A 31 -10.25 6.75 -1.34
N VAL A 32 -9.40 6.21 -2.22
CA VAL A 32 -9.62 6.24 -3.67
C VAL A 32 -10.93 5.53 -4.02
N LEU A 33 -11.12 4.31 -3.52
CA LEU A 33 -12.34 3.53 -3.78
C LEU A 33 -13.59 4.24 -3.25
N ARG A 34 -13.52 4.82 -2.04
CA ARG A 34 -14.65 5.56 -1.44
C ARG A 34 -15.01 6.80 -2.24
N ARG A 35 -14.00 7.52 -2.75
CA ARG A 35 -14.21 8.72 -3.59
C ARG A 35 -14.84 8.35 -4.93
N ILE A 36 -14.41 7.25 -5.56
CA ILE A 36 -15.04 6.71 -6.78
C ILE A 36 -16.51 6.36 -6.52
N THR A 37 -16.80 5.57 -5.48
CA THR A 37 -18.16 5.15 -5.13
C THR A 37 -19.08 6.33 -4.82
N SER A 38 -18.54 7.42 -4.26
CA SER A 38 -19.31 8.65 -3.99
C SER A 38 -19.69 9.44 -5.25
N ILE A 39 -18.85 9.41 -6.29
CA ILE A 39 -19.09 10.15 -7.54
C ILE A 39 -20.01 9.35 -8.48
N LEU A 40 -20.06 8.01 -8.35
CA LEU A 40 -20.85 7.11 -9.21
C LEU A 40 -22.35 7.50 -9.31
N PRO A 41 -23.09 7.79 -8.21
CA PRO A 41 -24.49 8.20 -8.32
C PRO A 41 -24.67 9.56 -9.01
N GLN A 42 -23.72 10.49 -8.87
CA GLN A 42 -23.79 11.80 -9.51
C GLN A 42 -23.58 11.70 -11.02
N LEU A 43 -22.68 10.82 -11.45
CA LEU A 43 -22.50 10.46 -12.86
C LEU A 43 -23.75 9.76 -13.41
N ALA A 44 -24.33 8.82 -12.66
CA ALA A 44 -25.54 8.09 -13.07
C ALA A 44 -26.76 9.02 -13.22
N ARG A 45 -26.98 9.97 -12.31
CA ARG A 45 -28.07 10.97 -12.41
C ARG A 45 -27.94 11.89 -13.63
N ARG A 46 -26.72 12.12 -14.13
CA ARG A 46 -26.48 12.89 -15.36
C ARG A 46 -26.74 12.06 -16.63
N GLN A 47 -26.76 10.74 -16.52
CA GLN A 47 -27.08 9.80 -17.60
C GLN A 47 -28.59 9.57 -17.74
N THR A 48 -29.36 9.54 -16.65
CA THR A 48 -30.79 9.18 -16.67
C THR A 48 -31.72 10.27 -17.25
N GLY A 49 -31.21 11.44 -17.62
CA GLY A 49 -32.01 12.49 -18.25
C GLY A 49 -32.25 12.21 -19.73
N TYR A 50 -33.47 11.76 -20.08
CA TYR A 50 -33.95 11.70 -21.48
C TYR A 50 -34.04 13.13 -22.05
N ARG A 51 -32.92 13.71 -22.49
CA ARG A 51 -32.91 15.05 -23.09
C ARG A 51 -33.43 14.92 -24.52
N ARG A 52 -34.68 15.33 -24.73
CA ARG A 52 -35.29 15.56 -26.06
C ARG A 52 -35.32 14.34 -26.99
N GLY A 53 -35.68 13.16 -26.48
CA GLY A 53 -35.88 11.98 -27.35
C GLY A 53 -34.61 11.24 -27.76
N LYS A 54 -33.43 11.67 -27.31
CA LYS A 54 -32.16 10.95 -27.52
C LYS A 54 -31.87 10.02 -26.34
N ALA A 55 -31.47 8.79 -26.67
CA ALA A 55 -30.96 7.83 -25.70
C ALA A 55 -29.75 8.41 -24.93
N PRO A 56 -29.57 8.07 -23.64
CA PRO A 56 -28.39 8.42 -22.89
C PRO A 56 -27.11 7.99 -23.63
N ASP A 57 -26.16 8.91 -23.79
CA ASP A 57 -24.88 8.60 -24.40
C ASP A 57 -23.99 7.82 -23.41
N THR A 58 -24.12 6.50 -23.44
CA THR A 58 -23.36 5.56 -22.62
C THR A 58 -21.85 5.67 -22.84
N GLY A 59 -21.40 6.06 -24.05
CA GLY A 59 -19.99 6.27 -24.36
C GLY A 59 -19.40 7.44 -23.57
N SER A 60 -20.11 8.58 -23.59
CA SER A 60 -19.69 9.77 -22.82
C SER A 60 -19.65 9.54 -21.31
N PHE A 61 -20.49 8.65 -20.77
CA PHE A 61 -20.49 8.28 -19.35
C PHE A 61 -19.22 7.49 -18.99
N LEU A 62 -18.89 6.45 -19.75
CA LEU A 62 -17.71 5.62 -19.47
C LEU A 62 -16.42 6.41 -19.63
N GLU A 63 -16.35 7.31 -20.61
CA GLU A 63 -15.21 8.20 -20.80
C GLU A 63 -15.03 9.16 -19.62
N ARG A 64 -16.11 9.81 -19.17
CA ARG A 64 -16.08 10.66 -17.96
C ARG A 64 -15.67 9.87 -16.73
N TYR A 65 -16.20 8.65 -16.56
CA TYR A 65 -15.81 7.79 -15.45
C TYR A 65 -14.31 7.47 -15.47
N ARG A 66 -13.78 7.07 -16.63
CA ARG A 66 -12.35 6.79 -16.82
C ARG A 66 -11.46 8.01 -16.57
N ASN A 67 -11.87 9.19 -17.05
CA ASN A 67 -11.13 10.43 -16.85
C ASN A 67 -11.11 10.84 -15.36
N ASN A 68 -12.23 10.69 -14.65
CA ASN A 68 -12.29 10.95 -13.22
C ASN A 68 -11.42 9.95 -12.44
N LEU A 69 -11.42 8.68 -12.82
CA LEU A 69 -10.58 7.66 -12.21
C LEU A 69 -9.10 7.98 -12.43
N ALA A 70 -8.70 8.29 -13.66
CA ALA A 70 -7.33 8.65 -14.00
C ALA A 70 -6.86 9.89 -13.22
N ALA A 71 -7.70 10.93 -13.10
CA ALA A 71 -7.38 12.13 -12.34
C ALA A 71 -7.21 11.84 -10.84
N LEU A 72 -8.14 11.09 -10.23
CA LEU A 72 -8.06 10.70 -8.83
C LEU A 72 -6.85 9.84 -8.51
N THR A 73 -6.52 8.90 -9.41
CA THR A 73 -5.32 8.08 -9.27
C THR A 73 -4.07 8.93 -9.42
N ALA A 74 -3.99 9.81 -10.43
CA ALA A 74 -2.84 10.68 -10.67
C ALA A 74 -2.55 11.65 -9.50
N GLU A 75 -3.59 12.22 -8.87
CA GLU A 75 -3.45 13.05 -7.66
C GLU A 75 -2.76 12.31 -6.51
N ARG A 76 -2.93 10.99 -6.41
CA ARG A 76 -2.42 10.15 -5.30
C ARG A 76 -1.20 9.30 -5.67
N GLN A 77 -0.89 9.17 -6.95
CA GLN A 77 0.30 8.45 -7.44
C GLN A 77 1.61 8.85 -6.76
N PRO A 78 1.98 10.15 -6.61
CA PRO A 78 3.27 10.49 -6.03
C PRO A 78 3.40 10.07 -4.55
N GLU A 79 2.29 10.09 -3.81
CA GLU A 79 2.23 9.63 -2.42
C GLU A 79 2.34 8.10 -2.34
N PHE A 80 1.59 7.39 -3.19
CA PHE A 80 1.65 5.93 -3.32
C PHE A 80 3.07 5.45 -3.68
N ASP A 81 3.70 6.09 -4.66
CA ASP A 81 5.06 5.77 -5.10
C ASP A 81 6.08 6.03 -3.98
N ALA A 82 5.92 7.12 -3.24
CA ALA A 82 6.80 7.44 -2.12
C ALA A 82 6.70 6.39 -1.01
N LEU A 83 5.48 5.97 -0.65
CA LEU A 83 5.24 4.93 0.36
C LEU A 83 5.72 3.56 -0.11
N THR A 84 5.53 3.23 -1.40
CA THR A 84 6.02 1.99 -1.99
C THR A 84 7.55 1.91 -1.96
N ARG A 85 8.24 2.99 -2.34
CA ARG A 85 9.71 3.08 -2.20
C ARG A 85 10.16 2.97 -0.75
N LYS A 86 9.42 3.56 0.19
CA LYS A 86 9.70 3.46 1.63
C LYS A 86 9.56 2.02 2.11
N LEU A 87 8.52 1.31 1.69
CA LEU A 87 8.30 -0.09 2.04
C LEU A 87 9.44 -0.98 1.53
N ALA A 88 9.86 -0.80 0.27
CA ALA A 88 11.00 -1.53 -0.29
C ALA A 88 12.29 -1.32 0.52
N ARG A 89 12.55 -0.09 0.99
CA ARG A 89 13.70 0.22 1.86
C ARG A 89 13.59 -0.44 3.23
N GLN A 90 12.38 -0.47 3.82
CA GLN A 90 12.14 -1.16 5.09
C GLN A 90 12.35 -2.67 4.95
N ASP A 91 11.88 -3.26 3.86
CA ASP A 91 12.02 -4.69 3.58
C ASP A 91 13.49 -5.08 3.39
N ALA A 92 14.25 -4.28 2.65
CA ALA A 92 15.70 -4.47 2.51
C ALA A 92 16.42 -4.35 3.87
N ALA A 93 16.05 -3.37 4.70
CA ALA A 93 16.65 -3.19 6.02
C ALA A 93 16.33 -4.37 6.97
N ILE A 94 15.10 -4.86 6.97
CA ILE A 94 14.68 -6.03 7.77
C ILE A 94 15.43 -7.29 7.30
N ALA A 95 15.53 -7.51 5.99
CA ALA A 95 16.26 -8.65 5.44
C ALA A 95 17.75 -8.61 5.82
N ALA A 96 18.39 -7.43 5.69
CA ALA A 96 19.78 -7.24 6.10
C ALA A 96 19.98 -7.44 7.61
N PHE A 97 19.04 -6.98 8.43
CA PHE A 97 19.07 -7.19 9.88
C PHE A 97 18.99 -8.68 10.21
N ARG A 98 18.01 -9.41 9.65
CA ARG A 98 17.87 -10.86 9.85
C ARG A 98 19.15 -11.61 9.45
N LYS A 99 19.69 -11.34 8.25
CA LYS A 99 20.93 -11.98 7.78
C LYS A 99 22.12 -11.76 8.73
N ARG A 100 22.24 -10.56 9.31
CA ARG A 100 23.33 -10.25 10.26
C ARG A 100 23.20 -11.00 11.58
N PHE A 101 22.00 -11.21 12.09
CA PHE A 101 21.77 -11.82 13.41
C PHE A 101 21.48 -13.33 13.36
N GLU A 102 21.05 -13.85 12.20
CA GLU A 102 20.96 -15.29 11.94
C GLU A 102 22.37 -15.92 11.94
N HIS A 103 23.36 -15.24 11.37
CA HIS A 103 24.76 -15.67 11.37
C HIS A 103 25.42 -15.65 12.77
N VAL A 104 24.92 -14.82 13.69
CA VAL A 104 25.42 -14.75 15.08
C VAL A 104 24.86 -15.89 15.93
N GLY A 105 23.68 -16.42 15.59
CA GLY A 105 23.12 -17.61 16.23
C GLY A 105 23.84 -18.91 15.85
N ASP A 106 24.30 -19.00 14.60
CA ASP A 106 24.97 -20.20 14.06
C ASP A 106 26.43 -20.34 14.57
N ALA A 107 27.13 -19.22 14.77
CA ALA A 107 28.48 -19.21 15.35
C ALA A 107 28.52 -19.54 16.87
N ALA A 108 27.37 -19.58 17.53
CA ALA A 108 27.24 -19.88 18.96
C ALA A 108 26.95 -21.36 19.25
N GLN A 109 26.89 -22.23 18.24
CA GLN A 109 26.80 -23.67 18.43
C GLN A 109 28.18 -24.21 18.84
N PRO A 110 28.44 -24.59 20.11
CA PRO A 110 29.68 -25.27 20.43
C PRO A 110 29.62 -26.62 19.72
N ARG A 111 30.59 -26.88 18.84
CA ARG A 111 30.95 -28.23 18.42
C ARG A 111 31.28 -29.02 19.70
N ALA A 112 30.27 -29.69 20.25
CA ALA A 112 30.48 -30.82 21.14
C ALA A 112 30.97 -31.96 20.24
N GLU A 113 32.27 -31.98 19.97
CA GLU A 113 32.95 -33.14 19.42
C GLU A 113 33.39 -34.03 20.59
N VAL A 114 33.07 -35.32 20.42
CA VAL A 114 33.12 -36.45 21.36
C VAL A 114 34.53 -36.98 21.53
#